data_AF-A0A7C5TNF9-F1
#
_entry.id   AF-A0A7C5TNF9-F1
#
_cell.length_a   1.000
_cell.length_b   1.000
_cell.length_c   1.000
_cell.angle_alpha   90.00
_cell.angle_beta   90.00
_cell.angle_gamma   90.00
#
_symmetry.space_group_name_H-M   'P 1'
#
loop_
_entity.id
_entity.type
_entity.pdbx_description
1 polymer ?
#
loop_
_entity_poly.entity_id
_entity_poly.type
_entity_poly.pdbx_seq_one_letter_code
_entity_poly.pdbx_strand_id
1 'polypeptide(L)' 'MRSVSVSGARTHLSRILGWVRAGETVYILDRGVPVGRREAVGGTCPDALRALERSGLA' A
#
# COMPACT_ATOMS: atom_id res chain seq x y z
N MET A 1 -8.92 8.92 4.61
CA MET A 1 -8.02 9.27 3.49
C MET A 1 -6.84 10.08 4.02
N ARG A 2 -5.60 9.68 3.71
CA ARG A 2 -4.37 10.35 4.19
C ARG A 2 -3.34 10.52 3.06
N SER A 3 -2.44 11.49 3.21
CA SER A 3 -1.27 11.66 2.35
C SER A 3 0.02 11.68 3.17
N VAL A 4 1.10 11.15 2.59
CA VAL A 4 2.45 11.14 3.17
C VAL A 4 3.48 11.44 2.08
N SER A 5 4.63 12.00 2.45
CA SER A 5 5.74 12.14 1.51
C SER A 5 6.44 10.80 1.23
N VAL A 6 7.18 10.69 0.13
CA VAL A 6 8.07 9.54 -0.15
C VAL A 6 9.04 9.30 1.02
N SER A 7 9.64 10.35 1.57
CA SER A 7 10.55 10.26 2.71
C SER A 7 9.84 9.76 3.98
N GLY A 8 8.63 10.27 4.26
CA GLY A 8 7.81 9.80 5.38
C GLY A 8 7.37 8.35 5.21
N ALA A 9 7.05 7.94 3.97
CA ALA A 9 6.71 6.57 3.64
C ALA A 9 7.87 5.60 3.87
N ARG A 10 9.09 5.99 3.49
CA ARG A 10 10.31 5.19 3.71
C ARG A 10 10.61 4.99 5.19
N THR A 11 10.47 6.04 6.01
CA THR A 11 10.82 5.99 7.43
C THR A 11 9.76 5.32 8.30
N HIS A 12 8.47 5.47 7.95
CA HIS A 12 7.34 5.05 8.81
C HIS A 12 6.42 4.02 8.14
N LEU A 13 6.97 3.17 7.27
CA LEU A 13 6.21 2.22 6.48
C LEU A 13 5.29 1.34 7.33
N SER A 14 5.78 0.79 8.44
CA SER A 14 5.00 -0.09 9.32
C SER A 14 3.77 0.61 9.90
N ARG A 15 3.90 1.88 10.29
CA ARG A 15 2.78 2.69 10.80
C ARG A 15 1.75 2.95 9.70
N ILE A 16 2.22 3.28 8.49
CA ILE A 16 1.37 3.50 7.32
C ILE A 16 0.59 2.24 6.96
N LEU A 17 1.25 1.07 7.00
CA LEU A 17 0.60 -0.22 6.80
C LEU A 17 -0.46 -0.51 7.86
N GLY A 18 -0.26 -0.07 9.11
CA GLY A 18 -1.28 -0.13 10.16
C GLY A 18 -2.55 0.63 9.78
N TRP A 19 -2.43 1.84 9.24
CA TRP A 19 -3.58 2.59 8.74
C TRP A 19 -4.25 1.89 7.55
N VAL A 20 -3.45 1.43 6.60
CA VAL A 20 -3.96 0.73 5.40
C VAL A 20 -4.77 -0.51 5.81
N ARG A 21 -4.25 -1.33 6.73
CA ARG A 21 -4.96 -2.51 7.28
C ARG A 21 -6.24 -2.15 8.01
N ALA A 22 -6.31 -0.97 8.63
CA ALA A 22 -7.53 -0.46 9.27
C ALA A 22 -8.56 0.08 8.24
N GLY A 23 -8.29 -0.02 6.94
CA GLY A 23 -9.18 0.43 5.87
C GLY A 23 -8.89 1.83 5.33
N GLU A 24 -7.80 2.46 5.77
CA GLU A 24 -7.45 3.79 5.26
C GLU A 24 -6.75 3.73 3.90
N THR A 25 -7.15 4.61 2.98
CA THR A 25 -6.39 4.87 1.75
C THR A 25 -5.31 5.92 2.02
N VAL A 26 -4.08 5.62 1.63
CA VAL A 26 -2.90 6.49 1.81
C VAL A 26 -2.25 6.82 0.46
N TYR A 27 -2.11 8.10 0.14
CA TYR A 27 -1.35 8.58 -1.01
C TYR A 27 0.10 8.88 -0.63
N ILE A 28 1.03 8.44 -1.48
CA ILE A 28 2.45 8.77 -1.38
C ILE A 28 2.74 9.89 -2.37
N LEU A 29 3.27 11.00 -1.88
CA LEU A 29 3.58 12.19 -2.64
C LEU A 29 5.10 12.40 -2.74
N ASP A 30 5.63 12.70 -3.92
CA ASP A 30 6.96 13.28 -4.09
C ASP A 30 6.81 14.78 -4.36
N ARG A 31 7.35 15.63 -3.47
CA ARG A 31 7.27 17.10 -3.59
C ARG A 31 5.86 17.64 -3.91
N GLY A 32 4.84 17.04 -3.29
CA GLY A 32 3.43 17.39 -3.46
C GLY A 32 2.74 16.72 -4.65
N VAL A 33 3.47 16.01 -5.51
CA VAL A 33 2.95 15.26 -6.66
C VAL A 33 2.62 13.83 -6.24
N PRO A 34 1.41 13.31 -6.50
CA PRO A 34 1.08 11.92 -6.18
C PRO A 34 1.84 10.95 -7.07
N VAL A 35 2.59 10.05 -6.44
CA VAL A 35 3.41 9.03 -7.12
C VAL A 35 3.00 7.60 -6.76
N GLY A 36 2.12 7.43 -5.76
CA GLY A 36 1.61 6.12 -5.39
C GLY A 36 0.38 6.18 -4.50
N ARG A 37 -0.36 5.09 -4.47
CA ARG A 37 -1.52 4.87 -3.60
C ARG A 37 -1.34 3.53 -2.89
N ARG A 38 -1.67 3.48 -1.61
CA ARG A 38 -1.80 2.26 -0.83
C ARG A 38 -3.19 2.16 -0.24
N GLU A 39 -3.79 1.00 -0.39
CA GLU A 39 -5.11 0.67 0.13
C GLU A 39 -5.13 -0.79 0.55
N ALA A 40 -6.02 -1.13 1.49
CA ALA A 40 -6.24 -2.52 1.80
C ALA A 40 -6.84 -3.19 0.56
N VAL A 41 -6.24 -4.29 0.15
CA VAL A 41 -6.85 -5.18 -0.84
C VAL A 41 -7.97 -5.92 -0.13
N GLY A 42 -9.18 -5.38 -0.18
CA GLY A 42 -10.38 -6.02 0.34
C GLY A 42 -10.90 -7.07 -0.64
N GLY A 43 -11.22 -8.26 -0.14
CA GLY A 43 -11.77 -9.37 -0.92
C GLY A 43 -10.79 -10.54 -1.08
N THR A 44 -11.34 -11.73 -1.33
CA THR A 44 -10.60 -12.96 -1.60
C THR A 44 -9.44 -12.67 -2.53
N CYS A 45 -8.21 -13.00 -2.09
CA CYS A 45 -6.99 -12.87 -2.86
C CYS A 45 -7.28 -13.24 -4.33
N PRO A 46 -7.15 -12.28 -5.28
CA PRO A 46 -7.49 -12.52 -6.68
C PRO A 46 -6.79 -13.79 -7.14
N ASP A 47 -7.47 -14.65 -7.89
CA ASP A 47 -6.88 -15.93 -8.31
C ASP A 47 -5.52 -15.76 -9.01
N ALA A 48 -5.33 -14.62 -9.68
CA ALA A 48 -4.05 -14.21 -10.26
C ALA A 48 -2.95 -13.99 -9.21
N LEU A 49 -3.26 -13.39 -8.06
CA LEU A 49 -2.32 -13.16 -6.97
C LEU A 49 -2.01 -14.48 -6.23
N ARG A 50 -3.01 -15.35 -6.05
CA ARG A 50 -2.78 -16.72 -5.56
C ARG A 50 -1.93 -17.53 -6.53
N ALA A 51 -2.11 -17.34 -7.83
CA ALA A 51 -1.29 -18.00 -8.85
C ALA A 51 0.17 -17.52 -8.80
N LEU A 52 0.40 -16.23 -8.56
CA LEU A 52 1.73 -15.65 -8.36
C LEU A 52 2.41 -16.20 -7.09
N GLU A 53 1.69 -16.27 -5.97
CA GLU A 53 2.19 -16.89 -4.73
C GLU A 53 2.56 -18.36 -4.94
N ARG A 54 1.71 -19.14 -5.63
CA ARG A 54 2.02 -20.55 -5.96
C ARG A 54 3.22 -20.71 -6.90
N SER A 55 3.50 -19.70 -7.73
CA SER A 55 4.67 -19.70 -8.62
C SER A 55 5.97 -19.24 -7.94
N GLY A 56 5.90 -18.80 -6.67
CA GLY A 56 7.06 -18.30 -5.92
C GLY A 56 7.54 -16.91 -6.37
N LEU A 57 6.66 -16.14 -7.02
CA LEU A 57 6.98 -14.82 -7.61
C LEU A 57 6.37 -13.64 -6.82
N ALA A 58 5.79 -13.91 -5.65
CA ALA A 58 5.18 -12.91 -4.77
C ALA A 58 6.03 -12.67 -3.52
#